data_AF-A0A210Q4K4-F1
#
_entry.id   AF-A0A210Q4K4-F1
#
_cell.length_a   1.000
_cell.length_b   1.000
_cell.length_c   1.000
_cell.angle_alpha   90.00
_cell.angle_beta   90.00
_cell.angle_gamma   90.00
#
_symmetry.space_group_name_H-M   'P 1'
#
loop_
_entity.id
_entity.type
_entity.pdbx_description
1 polymer ?
#
loop_
_entity_poly.entity_id
_entity_poly.type
_entity_poly.pdbx_seq_one_letter_code
_entity_poly.pdbx_strand_id
1 'polypeptide(L)'
;MPPRKKKRKFGSRSADLTTKRFAESEIKRWKKMDKTSEDFLVDVLDEGISTIKTNSKKDQYSKINEQLQECRHSLVKKWKAIKTPKNTFGTYKGLQKLNVSYSSTLSDIAQHQEDLESAVQKAEKACKAMEKELEKRQRCLEEESTDLHPLLRADIKTVLDIPTIPRFVMES
;
A
#
# COMPACT_ATOMS: atom_id res chain seq x y z
N MET A 1 -7.66 26.77 48.58
CA MET A 1 -6.50 26.14 47.92
C MET A 1 -6.93 25.57 46.58
N PRO A 2 -6.28 25.89 45.44
CA PRO A 2 -6.64 25.31 44.16
C PRO A 2 -6.02 23.91 43.99
N PRO A 3 -6.63 23.00 43.19
CA PRO A 3 -6.11 21.65 43.02
C PRO A 3 -4.91 21.64 42.07
N ARG A 4 -3.80 21.03 42.50
CA ARG A 4 -2.59 20.82 41.70
C ARG A 4 -2.85 19.81 40.58
N LYS A 5 -2.75 20.25 39.31
CA LYS A 5 -2.78 19.37 38.14
C LYS A 5 -1.56 18.44 38.12
N LYS A 6 -1.76 17.12 38.25
CA LYS A 6 -0.72 16.10 38.03
C LYS A 6 -0.39 16.03 36.53
N LYS A 7 0.80 16.51 36.13
CA LYS A 7 1.34 16.27 34.78
C LYS A 7 1.55 14.76 34.59
N ARG A 8 0.73 14.13 33.75
CA ARG A 8 0.99 12.77 33.25
C ARG A 8 2.22 12.84 32.36
N LYS A 9 3.35 12.32 32.82
CA LYS A 9 4.50 12.04 31.95
C LYS A 9 4.08 10.90 31.02
N PHE A 10 3.78 11.22 29.76
CA PHE A 10 3.79 10.22 28.70
C PHE A 10 5.25 9.81 28.51
N GLY A 11 5.64 8.72 29.17
CA GLY A 11 6.91 8.07 28.90
C GLY A 11 6.88 7.55 27.46
N SER A 12 7.68 8.18 26.61
CA SER A 12 8.08 7.63 25.32
C SER A 12 8.74 6.27 25.59
N ARG A 13 7.97 5.18 25.41
CA ARG A 13 8.52 3.83 25.25
C ARG A 13 8.64 3.58 23.76
N SER A 14 9.55 4.29 23.08
CA SER A 14 10.12 3.72 21.85
C SER A 14 11.10 2.64 22.31
N ALA A 15 10.58 1.45 22.55
CA ALA A 15 11.42 0.31 22.86
C ALA A 15 12.27 0.02 21.62
N ASP A 16 13.59 0.23 21.76
CA ASP A 16 14.61 -0.39 20.93
C ASP A 16 14.35 -1.92 20.92
N LEU A 17 13.62 -2.38 19.91
CA LEU A 17 13.28 -3.80 19.73
C LEU A 17 14.42 -4.58 19.08
N THR A 18 15.52 -3.93 18.70
CA THR A 18 16.56 -4.53 17.86
C THR A 18 17.71 -5.16 18.63
N THR A 19 17.86 -4.92 19.94
CA THR A 19 18.98 -5.50 20.73
C THR A 19 18.59 -5.87 22.17
N LYS A 20 17.44 -6.53 22.35
CA LYS A 20 17.12 -7.11 23.66
C LYS A 20 17.99 -8.35 23.90
N ARG A 21 19.08 -8.19 24.67
CA ARG A 21 19.91 -9.31 25.13
C ARG A 21 19.11 -10.12 26.15
N PHE A 22 18.82 -11.37 25.81
CA PHE A 22 18.16 -12.32 26.72
C PHE A 22 19.17 -12.90 27.70
N ALA A 23 18.78 -13.05 28.97
CA ALA A 23 19.63 -13.75 29.93
C ALA A 23 19.70 -15.25 29.60
N GLU A 24 20.84 -15.91 29.86
CA GLU A 24 20.98 -17.35 29.60
C GLU A 24 19.92 -18.21 30.31
N SER A 25 19.48 -17.75 31.49
CA SER A 25 18.40 -18.37 32.26
C SER A 25 17.02 -18.26 31.61
N GLU A 26 16.81 -17.28 30.72
CA GLU A 26 15.60 -17.13 29.91
C GLU A 26 15.64 -18.03 28.69
N ILE A 27 16.79 -18.10 28.00
CA ILE A 27 17.01 -18.97 26.83
C ILE A 27 16.86 -20.45 27.22
N LYS A 28 17.33 -20.84 28.41
CA LYS A 28 17.13 -22.21 28.94
C LYS A 28 15.67 -22.60 29.12
N ARG A 29 14.75 -21.62 29.26
CA ARG A 29 13.30 -21.87 29.41
C ARG A 29 12.57 -21.93 28.06
N TRP A 30 13.27 -21.69 26.96
CA TRP A 30 12.67 -21.76 25.62
C TRP A 30 12.30 -23.21 25.29
N LYS A 31 11.14 -23.38 24.69
CA LYS A 31 10.60 -24.68 24.29
C LYS A 31 10.65 -24.83 22.78
N LYS A 32 10.52 -26.06 22.29
CA LYS A 32 10.23 -26.26 20.86
C LYS A 32 8.92 -25.57 20.52
N MET A 33 8.82 -25.10 19.27
CA MET A 33 7.62 -24.52 18.72
C MET A 33 6.45 -25.51 18.84
N ASP A 34 5.24 -24.99 19.06
CA ASP A 34 4.03 -25.79 19.03
C ASP A 34 3.69 -26.18 17.58
N LYS A 35 3.19 -27.39 17.40
CA LYS A 35 2.89 -27.95 16.08
C LYS A 35 1.93 -27.07 15.27
N THR A 36 0.97 -26.42 15.95
CA THR A 36 0.04 -25.45 15.36
C THR A 36 0.72 -24.22 14.77
N SER A 37 1.77 -23.70 15.41
CA SER A 37 2.56 -22.59 14.85
C SER A 37 3.50 -23.07 13.75
N GLU A 38 4.04 -24.29 13.85
CA GLU A 38 4.81 -24.90 12.77
C GLU A 38 3.96 -25.04 11.51
N ASP A 39 2.75 -25.60 11.63
CA ASP A 39 1.82 -25.80 10.51
C ASP A 39 1.41 -24.45 9.88
N PHE A 40 1.16 -23.43 10.70
CA PHE A 40 0.86 -22.08 10.18
C PHE A 40 2.00 -21.47 9.36
N LEU A 41 3.25 -21.57 9.84
CA LEU A 41 4.40 -21.05 9.11
C LEU A 41 4.60 -21.81 7.79
N VAL A 42 4.28 -23.11 7.77
CA VAL A 42 4.26 -23.91 6.55
C VAL A 42 3.18 -23.42 5.59
N ASP A 43 1.96 -23.17 6.07
CA ASP A 43 0.86 -22.66 5.24
C ASP A 43 1.20 -21.30 4.60
N VAL A 44 1.76 -20.36 5.37
CA VAL A 44 2.20 -19.05 4.87
C VAL A 44 3.31 -19.19 3.81
N LEU A 45 4.22 -20.13 4.02
CA LEU A 45 5.29 -20.40 3.06
C LEU A 45 4.74 -21.02 1.77
N ASP A 46 3.75 -21.90 1.88
CA ASP A 46 3.10 -22.54 0.74
C ASP A 46 2.26 -21.53 -0.07
N GLU A 47 1.60 -20.58 0.60
CA GLU A 47 0.90 -19.45 -0.04
C GLU A 47 1.88 -18.52 -0.77
N GLY A 48 3.03 -18.21 -0.16
CA GLY A 48 4.09 -17.43 -0.79
C GLY A 48 4.67 -18.13 -2.03
N ILE A 49 4.94 -19.43 -1.94
CA ILE A 49 5.40 -20.25 -3.07
C ILE A 49 4.35 -20.27 -4.19
N SER A 50 3.06 -20.41 -3.85
CA SER A 50 1.96 -20.39 -4.82
C SER A 50 1.91 -19.06 -5.57
N THR A 51 2.01 -17.94 -4.85
CA THR A 51 2.03 -16.59 -5.43
C THR A 51 3.22 -16.38 -6.38
N ILE A 52 4.41 -16.86 -6.01
CA ILE A 52 5.59 -16.76 -6.88
C ILE A 52 5.41 -17.63 -8.13
N LYS A 53 4.79 -18.81 -8.00
CA LYS A 53 4.48 -19.69 -9.13
C LYS A 53 3.48 -19.07 -10.09
N THR A 54 2.43 -18.42 -9.62
CA THR A 54 1.43 -17.77 -10.48
C THR A 54 2.01 -16.57 -11.24
N ASN A 55 2.99 -15.88 -10.65
CA ASN A 55 3.59 -14.68 -11.25
C ASN A 55 4.83 -14.96 -12.11
N SER A 56 5.31 -16.21 -12.15
CA SER A 56 6.52 -16.59 -12.89
C SER A 56 6.22 -16.94 -14.36
N LYS A 57 7.11 -16.53 -15.27
CA LYS A 57 7.05 -16.94 -16.69
C LYS A 57 7.31 -18.44 -16.83
N LYS A 58 6.50 -19.13 -17.65
CA LYS A 58 6.47 -20.60 -17.80
C LYS A 58 7.85 -21.22 -18.09
N ASP A 59 8.72 -20.51 -18.81
CA ASP A 59 10.03 -21.04 -19.25
C ASP A 59 11.06 -21.22 -18.12
N GLN A 60 10.84 -20.61 -16.94
CA GLN A 60 11.72 -20.74 -15.77
C GLN A 60 11.10 -21.56 -14.63
N TYR A 61 9.92 -22.14 -14.86
CA TYR A 61 9.10 -22.74 -13.82
C TYR A 61 9.78 -23.93 -13.12
N SER A 62 10.49 -24.79 -13.85
CA SER A 62 11.16 -25.96 -13.26
C SER A 62 12.26 -25.55 -12.29
N LYS A 63 13.16 -24.66 -12.70
CA LYS A 63 14.30 -24.19 -11.90
C LYS A 63 13.86 -23.34 -10.71
N ILE A 64 12.88 -22.46 -10.90
CA ILE A 64 12.30 -21.65 -9.81
C ILE A 64 11.58 -22.57 -8.82
N ASN A 65 10.83 -23.56 -9.28
CA ASN A 65 10.14 -24.50 -8.40
C ASN A 65 11.12 -25.36 -7.58
N GLU A 66 12.19 -25.87 -8.18
CA GLU A 66 13.24 -26.60 -7.46
C GLU A 66 13.86 -25.74 -6.35
N GLN A 67 14.26 -24.50 -6.67
CA GLN A 67 14.81 -23.57 -5.68
C GLN A 67 13.82 -23.22 -4.56
N LEU A 68 12.53 -23.04 -4.90
CA LEU A 68 11.49 -22.77 -3.92
C LEU A 68 11.26 -23.98 -3.00
N GLN A 69 11.29 -25.21 -3.53
CA GLN A 69 11.16 -26.42 -2.71
C GLN A 69 12.39 -26.67 -1.83
N GLU A 70 13.59 -26.40 -2.31
CA GLU A 70 14.81 -26.46 -1.49
C GLU A 70 14.77 -25.43 -0.36
N CYS A 71 14.36 -24.20 -0.68
CA CYS A 71 14.18 -23.13 0.31
C CYS A 71 13.14 -23.54 1.36
N ARG A 72 12.01 -24.12 0.91
CA ARG A 72 10.97 -24.67 1.77
C ARG A 72 11.51 -25.71 2.73
N HIS A 73 12.21 -26.71 2.21
CA HIS A 73 12.75 -27.80 3.01
C HIS A 73 13.77 -27.27 4.05
N SER A 74 14.64 -26.36 3.64
CA SER A 74 15.64 -25.73 4.51
C SER A 74 15.00 -24.91 5.63
N LEU A 75 13.99 -24.10 5.32
CA LEU A 75 13.27 -23.28 6.29
C LEU A 75 12.50 -24.13 7.30
N VAL A 76 11.75 -25.13 6.84
CA VAL A 76 11.00 -26.04 7.72
C VAL A 76 11.95 -26.79 8.67
N LYS A 77 13.11 -27.25 8.16
CA LYS A 77 14.13 -27.89 8.99
C LYS A 77 14.69 -26.93 10.05
N LYS A 78 14.93 -25.67 9.70
CA LYS A 78 15.40 -24.64 10.63
C LYS A 78 14.33 -24.30 11.67
N TRP A 79 13.07 -24.12 11.28
CA TRP A 79 11.98 -23.82 12.21
C TRP A 79 11.76 -24.91 13.26
N LYS A 80 11.83 -26.19 12.86
CA LYS A 80 11.78 -27.33 13.80
C LYS A 80 12.94 -27.38 14.78
N ALA A 81 14.07 -26.76 14.44
CA ALA A 81 15.26 -26.70 15.30
C ALA A 81 15.26 -25.48 16.23
N ILE A 82 14.44 -24.45 15.95
CA ILE A 82 14.37 -23.24 16.75
C ILE A 82 13.61 -23.50 18.06
N LYS A 83 14.14 -22.97 19.15
CA LYS A 83 13.44 -22.89 20.45
C LYS A 83 12.83 -21.50 20.58
N THR A 84 11.59 -21.42 21.05
CA THR A 84 10.84 -20.18 21.22
C THR A 84 10.58 -19.87 22.70
N PRO A 85 10.57 -18.58 23.09
CA PRO A 85 10.30 -18.16 24.45
C PRO A 85 8.90 -18.56 24.91
N LYS A 86 8.84 -19.08 26.13
CA LYS A 86 7.61 -19.55 26.76
C LYS A 86 6.88 -18.37 27.44
N ASN A 87 6.30 -17.44 26.66
CA ASN A 87 5.05 -16.75 27.05
C ASN A 87 4.49 -15.66 26.09
N THR A 88 3.16 -15.74 25.98
CA THR A 88 2.10 -14.73 25.77
C THR A 88 2.04 -13.86 24.52
N PHE A 89 3.13 -13.43 23.91
CA PHE A 89 3.06 -12.60 22.67
C PHE A 89 3.28 -13.38 21.37
N GLY A 90 3.60 -14.68 21.48
CA GLY A 90 3.89 -15.57 20.35
C GLY A 90 3.01 -16.80 20.30
N THR A 91 1.72 -16.67 20.61
CA THR A 91 0.76 -17.75 20.36
C THR A 91 0.16 -17.56 18.97
N TYR A 92 0.05 -18.65 18.20
CA TYR A 92 -0.66 -18.79 16.92
C TYR A 92 -1.90 -17.88 16.78
N LYS A 93 -2.73 -17.78 17.82
CA LYS A 93 -3.94 -16.92 17.82
C LYS A 93 -3.65 -15.43 17.66
N GLY A 94 -2.51 -14.94 18.15
CA GLY A 94 -2.09 -13.54 17.98
C GLY A 94 -1.65 -13.26 16.55
N LEU A 95 -0.83 -14.15 15.98
CA LEU A 95 -0.38 -14.07 14.58
C LEU A 95 -1.55 -14.25 13.59
N GLN A 96 -2.45 -15.19 13.84
CA GLN A 96 -3.65 -15.40 13.02
C GLN A 96 -4.58 -14.19 13.06
N LYS A 97 -4.85 -13.62 14.24
CA LYS A 97 -5.66 -12.39 14.35
C LYS A 97 -5.00 -11.21 13.65
N LEU A 98 -3.68 -11.10 13.76
CA LEU A 98 -2.92 -10.05 13.08
C LEU A 98 -2.97 -10.25 11.56
N ASN A 99 -2.83 -11.47 11.07
CA ASN A 99 -2.90 -11.79 9.65
C ASN A 99 -4.29 -11.52 9.06
N VAL A 100 -5.36 -11.94 9.76
CA VAL A 100 -6.75 -11.63 9.37
C VAL A 100 -6.99 -10.12 9.37
N SER A 101 -6.50 -9.41 10.39
CA SER A 101 -6.61 -7.95 10.46
C SER A 101 -5.87 -7.28 9.28
N TYR A 102 -4.66 -7.73 8.95
CA TYR A 102 -3.89 -7.17 7.83
C TYR A 102 -4.54 -7.49 6.49
N SER A 103 -5.02 -8.72 6.29
CA SER A 103 -5.75 -9.12 5.09
C SER A 103 -7.01 -8.27 4.89
N SER A 104 -7.80 -8.04 5.94
CA SER A 104 -8.95 -7.13 5.89
C SER A 104 -8.53 -5.72 5.51
N THR A 105 -7.52 -5.15 6.18
CA THR A 105 -7.08 -3.78 5.86
C THR A 105 -6.52 -3.65 4.45
N LEU A 106 -5.85 -4.69 3.93
CA LEU A 106 -5.34 -4.69 2.56
C LEU A 106 -6.49 -4.78 1.55
N SER A 107 -7.54 -5.56 1.85
CA SER A 107 -8.74 -5.60 1.03
C SER A 107 -9.45 -4.25 1.01
N ASP A 108 -9.56 -3.58 2.16
CA ASP A 108 -10.18 -2.25 2.27
C ASP A 108 -9.36 -1.20 1.50
N ILE A 109 -8.02 -1.26 1.59
CA ILE A 109 -7.12 -0.38 0.82
C ILE A 109 -7.27 -0.63 -0.67
N ALA A 110 -7.33 -1.90 -1.10
CA ALA A 110 -7.51 -2.24 -2.51
C ALA A 110 -8.83 -1.71 -3.07
N GLN A 111 -9.92 -1.84 -2.31
CA GLN A 111 -11.23 -1.29 -2.71
C GLN A 111 -11.19 0.23 -2.79
N HIS A 112 -10.59 0.89 -1.79
CA HIS A 112 -10.46 2.35 -1.79
C HIS A 112 -9.60 2.84 -2.96
N GLN A 113 -8.58 2.07 -3.35
CA GLN A 113 -7.78 2.40 -4.53
C GLN A 113 -8.61 2.30 -5.82
N GLU A 114 -9.40 1.24 -5.98
CA GLU A 114 -10.30 1.08 -7.14
C GLU A 114 -11.33 2.22 -7.22
N ASP A 115 -11.92 2.61 -6.09
CA ASP A 115 -12.88 3.71 -6.03
C ASP A 115 -12.23 5.05 -6.41
N LEU A 116 -11.01 5.32 -5.94
CA LEU A 116 -10.26 6.51 -6.30
C LEU A 116 -9.89 6.53 -7.78
N GLU A 117 -9.42 5.42 -8.34
CA GLU A 117 -9.11 5.30 -9.78
C GLU A 117 -10.35 5.57 -10.63
N SER A 118 -11.51 5.03 -10.23
CA SER A 118 -12.80 5.30 -10.88
C SER A 118 -13.20 6.78 -10.78
N ALA A 119 -13.00 7.40 -9.63
CA ALA A 119 -13.28 8.82 -9.42
C ALA A 119 -12.38 9.72 -10.28
N VAL A 120 -11.08 9.41 -10.36
CA VAL A 120 -10.12 10.13 -11.21
C VAL A 120 -10.52 10.01 -12.68
N GLN A 121 -10.86 8.81 -13.15
CA GLN A 121 -11.31 8.62 -14.54
C GLN A 121 -12.59 9.41 -14.86
N LYS A 122 -13.53 9.51 -13.91
CA LYS A 122 -14.74 10.33 -14.07
C LYS A 122 -14.39 11.82 -14.14
N ALA A 123 -13.51 12.29 -13.27
CA ALA A 123 -13.04 13.67 -13.27
C ALA A 123 -12.31 14.03 -14.57
N GLU A 124 -11.42 13.16 -15.08
CA GLU A 124 -10.74 13.36 -16.36
C GLU A 124 -11.71 13.43 -17.54
N LYS A 125 -12.73 12.56 -17.57
CA LYS A 125 -13.77 12.62 -18.60
C LYS A 125 -14.58 13.91 -18.53
N ALA A 126 -14.90 14.39 -17.32
CA ALA A 126 -15.59 15.65 -17.13
C ALA A 126 -14.74 16.85 -17.59
N CYS A 127 -13.45 16.88 -17.24
CA CYS A 127 -12.52 17.92 -17.72
C CYS A 127 -12.43 17.94 -19.25
N LYS A 128 -12.23 16.77 -19.89
CA LYS A 128 -12.20 16.67 -21.35
C LYS A 128 -13.51 17.11 -22.02
N ALA A 129 -14.65 16.85 -21.39
CA ALA A 129 -15.94 17.32 -21.88
C ALA A 129 -16.07 18.84 -21.77
N MET A 130 -15.65 19.42 -20.64
CA MET A 130 -15.64 20.87 -20.45
C MET A 130 -14.67 21.58 -21.39
N GLU A 131 -13.46 21.05 -21.59
CA GLU A 131 -12.48 21.59 -22.55
C GLU A 131 -13.08 21.66 -23.96
N LYS A 132 -13.71 20.57 -24.42
CA LYS A 132 -14.39 20.55 -25.73
C LYS A 132 -15.53 21.55 -25.83
N GLU A 133 -16.28 21.76 -24.75
CA GLU A 133 -17.37 22.73 -24.77
C GLU A 133 -16.84 24.17 -24.76
N LEU A 134 -15.73 24.42 -24.05
CA LEU A 134 -15.05 25.71 -24.03
C LEU A 134 -14.46 26.04 -25.41
N GLU A 135 -13.80 25.09 -26.07
CA GLU A 135 -13.32 25.23 -27.45
C GLU A 135 -14.45 25.52 -28.46
N LYS A 136 -15.62 24.88 -28.28
CA LYS A 136 -16.80 25.17 -29.12
C LYS A 136 -17.29 26.59 -28.92
N ARG A 137 -17.40 27.04 -27.66
CA ARG A 137 -17.83 28.40 -27.33
C ARG A 137 -16.83 29.43 -27.84
N GLN A 138 -15.53 29.18 -27.71
CA GLN A 138 -14.49 30.04 -28.28
C GLN A 138 -14.64 30.17 -29.80
N ARG A 139 -14.84 29.05 -30.52
CA ARG A 139 -15.09 29.11 -31.97
C ARG A 139 -16.34 29.90 -32.34
N CYS A 140 -17.46 29.69 -31.65
CA CYS A 140 -18.68 30.47 -31.89
C CYS A 140 -18.44 31.97 -31.62
N LEU A 141 -17.70 32.31 -30.56
CA LEU A 141 -17.36 33.70 -30.24
C LEU A 141 -16.41 34.32 -31.28
N GLU A 142 -15.44 33.54 -31.78
CA GLU A 142 -14.54 33.97 -32.85
C GLU A 142 -15.33 34.23 -34.14
N GLU A 143 -16.24 33.33 -34.52
CA GLU A 143 -17.14 33.49 -35.67
C GLU A 143 -18.01 34.75 -35.52
N GLU A 144 -18.68 34.95 -34.37
CA GLU A 144 -19.47 36.16 -34.09
C GLU A 144 -18.60 37.45 -34.08
N SER A 145 -17.34 37.35 -33.66
CA SER A 145 -16.39 38.47 -33.68
C SER A 145 -15.95 38.87 -35.10
N THR A 146 -16.11 37.98 -36.10
CA THR A 146 -15.79 38.30 -37.50
C THR A 146 -16.77 39.27 -38.17
N ASP A 147 -17.93 39.49 -37.56
CA ASP A 147 -18.92 40.49 -37.98
C ASP A 147 -18.80 41.82 -37.21
N LEU A 148 -17.96 41.85 -36.16
CA LEU A 148 -17.72 43.03 -35.32
C LEU A 148 -16.66 43.98 -35.92
N HIS A 149 -16.83 45.27 -35.63
CA HIS A 149 -15.94 46.36 -36.03
C HIS A 149 -14.50 46.11 -35.53
N PRO A 150 -13.44 46.39 -36.32
CA PRO A 150 -12.05 45.98 -36.03
C PRO A 150 -11.48 46.47 -34.69
N LEU A 151 -11.94 47.62 -34.17
CA LEU A 151 -11.57 48.10 -32.83
C LEU A 151 -12.09 47.21 -31.68
N LEU A 152 -13.27 46.62 -31.83
CA LEU A 152 -13.86 45.71 -30.82
C LEU A 152 -13.28 44.30 -30.92
N ARG A 153 -12.70 43.95 -32.07
CA ARG A 153 -12.06 42.63 -32.32
C ARG A 153 -10.71 42.49 -31.61
N ALA A 154 -10.01 43.60 -31.35
CA ALA A 154 -8.73 43.62 -30.65
C ALA A 154 -8.88 43.31 -29.14
N ASP A 155 -9.96 43.77 -28.51
CA ASP A 155 -10.21 43.59 -27.07
C ASP A 155 -10.68 42.16 -26.72
N ILE A 156 -11.30 41.44 -27.65
CA ILE A 156 -11.74 40.06 -27.41
C ILE A 156 -10.54 39.10 -27.34
N LYS A 157 -9.51 39.32 -28.16
CA LYS A 157 -8.36 38.43 -28.26
C LYS A 157 -7.48 38.42 -27.00
N THR A 158 -7.37 39.57 -26.32
CA THR A 158 -6.61 39.72 -25.07
C THR A 158 -7.36 39.16 -23.85
N VAL A 159 -8.69 39.07 -23.89
CA VAL A 159 -9.53 38.51 -22.81
C VAL A 159 -9.67 36.99 -22.91
N LEU A 160 -9.55 36.43 -24.12
CA LEU A 160 -9.71 34.99 -24.39
C LEU A 160 -8.42 34.16 -24.25
N ASP A 161 -7.27 34.76 -23.95
CA ASP A 161 -6.05 34.00 -23.67
C ASP A 161 -6.26 33.16 -22.40
N ILE A 162 -6.53 31.87 -22.59
CA ILE A 162 -6.67 30.91 -21.50
C ILE A 162 -5.28 30.66 -20.92
N PRO A 163 -5.03 30.95 -19.63
CA PRO A 163 -3.77 30.58 -19.02
C PRO A 163 -3.61 29.06 -19.06
N THR A 164 -2.51 28.60 -19.67
CA THR A 164 -2.18 27.17 -19.78
C THR A 164 -2.05 26.57 -18.39
N ILE A 165 -2.93 25.61 -18.06
CA ILE A 165 -2.83 24.86 -16.80
C ILE A 165 -1.55 24.02 -16.87
N PRO A 166 -0.61 24.17 -15.92
CA PRO A 166 0.63 23.39 -15.92
C PRO A 166 0.29 21.90 -15.78
N ARG A 167 0.74 21.11 -16.77
CA ARG A 167 0.65 19.64 -16.72
C ARG A 167 1.62 19.16 -15.64
N PHE A 168 1.10 18.60 -14.55
CA PHE A 168 1.92 17.89 -13.58
C PHE A 168 2.49 16.64 -14.24
N VAL A 169 3.80 16.66 -14.54
CA VAL A 169 4.54 15.47 -14.91
C VAL A 169 4.71 14.66 -13.63
N MET A 170 3.99 13.54 -13.52
CA MET A 170 4.31 12.54 -12.51
C MET A 170 5.53 11.78 -13.03
N GLU A 171 6.71 12.11 -12.49
CA GLU A 171 7.92 11.32 -12.68
C GLU A 171 7.70 9.93 -12.06
N SER A 172 7.77 8.92 -12.92
CA SER A 172 7.73 7.49 -12.61
C SER A 172 9.07 6.98 -12.12
#